data_AF-A0A523K4I2-F1
#
_entry.id   AF-A0A523K4I2-F1
#
_cell.length_a   1.000
_cell.length_b   1.000
_cell.length_c   1.000
_cell.angle_alpha   90.00
_cell.angle_beta   90.00
_cell.angle_gamma   90.00
#
_symmetry.space_group_name_H-M   'P 1'
#
loop_
_entity.id
_entity.type
_entity.pdbx_description
1 polymer ?
#
loop_
_entity_poly.entity_id
_entity_poly.type
_entity_poly.pdbx_seq_one_letter_code
_entity_poly.pdbx_strand_id
1 'polypeptide(L)'
;MAAPYDTQPFEEFRFVGANDGASGAAVLLELTRVLVANPLPYRVWIVFLDGEATAVAGEDSAHAGSTAVIHRVSLRGLLPSIRLAVVVNRVCDPDLQVTRDLVSHRIYREEFWRAASRIGESDAFPRHGEIETVQGPHRGFVKAGMRRVVALMDTRFGAGEPPGIYAGTEHDDLEHCSADSLATVGRVTLEGLHVISQRLTRIDRFSESPVEGSASIDHLIRDPSQDDETPRAGGEMPPAGGEVVPPGGDDAVSQTLPSASSATPDVTLD
;
A
#
# COMPACT_ATOMS: atom_id res chain seq x y z
N MET A 1 3.65 -11.47 -1.28
CA MET A 1 4.53 -10.81 -2.26
C MET A 1 4.71 -11.75 -3.42
N ALA A 2 4.80 -11.22 -4.63
CA ALA A 2 5.06 -12.01 -5.83
C ALA A 2 6.06 -11.30 -6.76
N ALA A 3 6.78 -12.08 -7.56
CA ALA A 3 7.63 -11.60 -8.64
C ALA A 3 7.63 -12.66 -9.76
N PRO A 4 7.78 -12.29 -11.04
CA PRO A 4 8.14 -13.24 -12.08
C PRO A 4 9.51 -13.86 -11.79
N TYR A 5 9.77 -15.02 -12.39
CA TYR A 5 11.11 -15.62 -12.45
C TYR A 5 11.42 -16.23 -13.83
N ASP A 6 10.41 -16.28 -14.71
CA ASP A 6 10.54 -16.66 -16.11
C ASP A 6 11.14 -15.52 -16.95
N THR A 7 11.59 -15.87 -18.15
CA THR A 7 12.33 -15.00 -19.06
C THR A 7 11.76 -15.18 -20.47
N GLN A 8 11.53 -14.09 -21.19
CA GLN A 8 10.97 -14.16 -22.54
C GLN A 8 11.96 -14.84 -23.50
N PRO A 9 11.55 -15.81 -24.33
CA PRO A 9 12.40 -16.31 -25.39
C PRO A 9 12.49 -15.29 -26.53
N PHE A 10 13.71 -15.10 -27.06
CA PHE A 10 14.01 -14.37 -28.29
C PHE A 10 14.80 -15.30 -29.22
N GLU A 11 14.61 -15.19 -30.53
CA GLU A 11 15.29 -16.07 -31.51
C GLU A 11 16.61 -15.45 -32.00
N GLU A 12 16.67 -14.12 -32.02
CA GLU A 12 17.73 -13.32 -32.62
C GLU A 12 18.94 -13.13 -31.69
N PHE A 13 18.70 -13.11 -30.37
CA PHE A 13 19.72 -12.90 -29.34
C PHE A 13 19.39 -13.64 -28.05
N ARG A 14 20.39 -13.79 -27.17
CA ARG A 14 20.20 -14.40 -25.85
C ARG A 14 19.71 -13.35 -24.85
N PHE A 15 18.40 -13.29 -24.62
CA PHE A 15 17.83 -12.53 -23.52
C PHE A 15 18.16 -13.18 -22.16
N VAL A 16 18.56 -12.38 -21.17
CA VAL A 16 18.87 -12.86 -19.81
C VAL A 16 17.75 -12.53 -18.82
N GLY A 17 17.05 -11.40 -18.98
CA GLY A 17 15.97 -10.99 -18.06
C GLY A 17 16.48 -10.70 -16.65
N ALA A 18 17.65 -10.07 -16.55
CA ALA A 18 18.25 -9.73 -15.26
C ALA A 18 17.40 -8.70 -14.50
N ASN A 19 16.84 -7.72 -15.21
CA ASN A 19 15.87 -6.78 -14.69
C ASN A 19 14.45 -7.30 -14.85
N ASP A 20 14.04 -7.74 -16.05
CA ASP A 20 12.69 -8.29 -16.28
C ASP A 20 12.62 -9.79 -15.94
N GLY A 21 12.20 -10.08 -14.71
CA GLY A 21 12.26 -11.42 -14.11
C GLY A 21 13.14 -11.42 -12.85
N ALA A 22 14.45 -11.58 -13.03
CA ALA A 22 15.35 -11.95 -11.94
C ALA A 22 15.44 -10.89 -10.81
N SER A 23 15.36 -9.59 -11.12
CA SER A 23 15.46 -8.51 -10.12
C SER A 23 14.39 -8.62 -9.02
N GLY A 24 13.13 -8.84 -9.41
CA GLY A 24 12.02 -9.00 -8.47
C GLY A 24 12.18 -10.27 -7.64
N ALA A 25 12.59 -11.38 -8.26
CA ALA A 25 12.84 -12.63 -7.57
C ALA A 25 13.97 -12.50 -6.52
N ALA A 26 15.06 -11.81 -6.86
CA ALA A 26 16.18 -11.55 -5.96
C ALA A 26 15.76 -10.72 -4.73
N VAL A 27 14.99 -9.64 -4.92
CA VAL A 27 14.42 -8.84 -3.82
C VAL A 27 13.54 -9.70 -2.91
N LEU A 28 12.70 -10.57 -3.49
CA LEU A 28 11.83 -11.46 -2.71
C LEU A 28 12.58 -12.53 -1.92
N LEU A 29 13.68 -13.07 -2.45
CA LEU A 29 14.54 -14.02 -1.72
C LEU A 29 15.16 -13.35 -0.48
N GLU A 30 15.72 -12.16 -0.63
CA GLU A 30 16.33 -11.44 0.50
C GLU A 30 15.27 -10.96 1.52
N LEU A 31 14.14 -10.44 1.06
CA LEU A 31 13.01 -10.12 1.94
C LEU A 31 12.51 -11.36 2.71
N THR A 32 12.54 -12.55 2.11
CA THR A 32 12.20 -13.80 2.80
C THR A 32 13.17 -14.07 3.95
N ARG A 33 14.48 -13.94 3.70
CA ARG A 33 15.53 -14.10 4.73
C ARG A 33 15.33 -13.12 5.90
N VAL A 34 15.04 -11.86 5.60
CA VAL A 34 14.82 -10.82 6.62
C VAL A 34 13.52 -11.05 7.42
N LEU A 35 12.43 -11.42 6.74
CA LEU A 35 11.11 -11.64 7.37
C LEU A 35 11.02 -12.93 8.19
N VAL A 36 11.87 -13.93 7.93
CA VAL A 36 12.01 -15.10 8.82
C VAL A 36 12.63 -14.70 10.16
N ALA A 37 13.59 -13.78 10.16
CA ALA A 37 14.19 -13.24 11.38
C ALA A 37 13.29 -12.21 12.08
N ASN A 38 12.54 -11.41 11.32
CA ASN A 38 11.68 -10.33 11.83
C ASN A 38 10.28 -10.43 11.21
N PRO A 39 9.39 -11.30 11.73
CA PRO A 39 8.10 -11.57 11.13
C PRO A 39 7.09 -10.42 11.31
N LEU A 40 6.31 -10.15 10.27
CA LEU A 40 5.14 -9.28 10.32
C LEU A 40 3.98 -9.95 11.08
N PRO A 41 3.01 -9.20 11.63
CA PRO A 41 1.83 -9.75 12.30
C PRO A 41 0.83 -10.46 11.35
N TYR A 42 1.18 -10.63 10.07
CA TYR A 42 0.40 -11.34 9.06
C TYR A 42 1.24 -12.42 8.40
N ARG A 43 0.60 -13.54 8.03
CA ARG A 43 1.25 -14.58 7.22
C ARG A 43 1.62 -14.00 5.85
N VAL A 44 2.91 -13.96 5.56
CA VAL A 44 3.44 -13.59 4.25
C VAL A 44 3.51 -14.84 3.37
N TRP A 45 2.98 -14.75 2.15
CA TRP A 45 3.26 -15.72 1.08
C TRP A 45 4.28 -15.11 0.12
N ILE A 46 5.23 -15.93 -0.32
CA ILE A 46 6.22 -15.63 -1.35
C ILE A 46 5.84 -16.47 -2.56
N VAL A 47 5.69 -15.83 -3.72
CA VAL A 47 5.20 -16.48 -4.93
C VAL A 47 6.08 -16.06 -6.11
N PHE A 48 6.85 -17.01 -6.64
CA PHE A 48 7.53 -16.85 -7.91
C PHE A 48 6.53 -17.23 -9.03
N LEU A 49 6.33 -16.33 -9.98
CA LEU A 49 5.36 -16.43 -11.07
C LEU A 49 6.05 -16.92 -12.34
N ASP A 50 5.37 -17.77 -13.08
CA ASP A 50 5.82 -18.40 -14.33
C ASP A 50 4.80 -18.12 -15.44
N GLY A 51 5.20 -18.04 -16.71
CA GLY A 51 4.30 -17.64 -17.79
C GLY A 51 3.78 -16.21 -17.64
N GLU A 52 4.65 -15.32 -17.17
CA GLU A 52 4.42 -13.87 -17.16
C GLU A 52 5.00 -13.21 -18.42
N ALA A 53 6.12 -13.73 -18.92
CA ALA A 53 6.85 -13.21 -20.08
C ALA A 53 6.27 -13.66 -21.43
N THR A 54 5.40 -14.68 -21.45
CA THR A 54 4.83 -15.23 -22.70
C THR A 54 3.53 -14.51 -23.10
N ALA A 55 3.65 -13.54 -24.01
CA ALA A 55 2.55 -13.12 -24.87
C ALA A 55 2.79 -13.68 -26.29
N VAL A 56 2.13 -14.79 -26.65
CA VAL A 56 2.18 -15.28 -28.03
C VAL A 56 1.44 -14.28 -28.92
N ALA A 57 2.04 -13.85 -30.02
CA ALA A 57 1.45 -12.87 -30.92
C ALA A 57 0.08 -13.38 -31.45
N GLY A 58 -1.00 -12.74 -30.99
CA GLY A 58 -2.39 -13.12 -31.31
C GLY A 58 -3.19 -13.75 -30.16
N GLU A 59 -2.57 -14.04 -29.02
CA GLU A 59 -3.25 -14.53 -27.82
C GLU A 59 -3.21 -13.50 -26.66
N ASP A 60 -4.30 -13.43 -25.88
CA ASP A 60 -4.37 -12.68 -24.61
C ASP A 60 -3.75 -13.52 -23.44
N SER A 61 -2.65 -14.24 -23.73
CA SER A 61 -2.03 -15.25 -22.86
C SER A 61 -1.02 -14.69 -21.85
N ALA A 62 -0.72 -13.39 -21.91
CA ALA A 62 0.09 -12.69 -20.91
C ALA A 62 -0.48 -12.85 -19.49
N HIS A 63 0.40 -12.98 -18.50
CA HIS A 63 0.06 -13.10 -17.08
C HIS A 63 -0.66 -14.41 -16.70
N ALA A 64 -0.28 -15.52 -17.32
CA ALA A 64 -0.85 -16.84 -17.06
C ALA A 64 -0.58 -17.30 -15.60
N GLY A 65 0.64 -17.09 -15.08
CA GLY A 65 1.03 -17.48 -13.72
C GLY A 65 0.23 -16.79 -12.63
N SER A 66 0.21 -15.45 -12.62
CA SER A 66 -0.56 -14.63 -11.68
C SER A 66 -2.06 -14.89 -11.75
N THR A 67 -2.60 -15.09 -12.96
CA THR A 67 -4.00 -15.50 -13.15
C THR A 67 -4.26 -16.88 -12.52
N ALA A 68 -3.38 -17.86 -12.76
CA ALA A 68 -3.49 -19.21 -12.18
C ALA A 68 -3.35 -19.21 -10.65
N VAL A 69 -2.50 -18.34 -10.08
CA VAL A 69 -2.35 -18.15 -8.64
C VAL A 69 -3.66 -17.66 -8.02
N ILE A 70 -4.28 -16.60 -8.55
CA ILE A 70 -5.55 -16.09 -7.99
C ILE A 70 -6.70 -17.06 -8.23
N HIS A 71 -6.76 -17.75 -9.37
CA HIS A 71 -7.72 -18.82 -9.59
C HIS A 71 -7.61 -19.92 -8.53
N ARG A 72 -6.40 -20.42 -8.25
CA ARG A 72 -6.15 -21.46 -7.23
C ARG A 72 -6.45 -20.99 -5.81
N VAL A 73 -6.21 -19.72 -5.50
CA VAL A 73 -6.57 -19.09 -4.21
C VAL A 73 -8.09 -18.96 -4.06
N SER A 74 -8.77 -18.55 -5.14
CA SER A 74 -10.23 -18.38 -5.19
C SER A 74 -10.96 -19.71 -5.01
N LEU A 75 -10.55 -20.76 -5.71
CA LEU A 75 -11.09 -22.12 -5.56
C LEU A 75 -10.95 -22.70 -4.14
N ARG A 76 -10.01 -22.19 -3.33
CA ARG A 76 -9.81 -22.58 -1.93
C ARG A 76 -10.59 -21.70 -0.94
N GLY A 77 -11.38 -20.73 -1.42
CA GLY A 77 -12.07 -19.75 -0.59
C GLY A 77 -11.14 -18.74 0.11
N LEU A 78 -9.85 -18.68 -0.27
CA LEU A 78 -8.84 -17.91 0.45
C LEU A 78 -8.72 -16.45 -0.03
N LEU A 79 -9.30 -16.09 -1.18
CA LEU A 79 -9.17 -14.75 -1.76
C LEU A 79 -9.62 -13.61 -0.81
N PRO A 80 -10.73 -13.70 -0.05
CA PRO A 80 -11.11 -12.67 0.92
C PRO A 80 -10.12 -12.49 2.08
N SER A 81 -9.30 -13.51 2.39
CA SER A 81 -8.31 -13.44 3.46
C SER A 81 -7.03 -12.69 3.07
N ILE A 82 -6.77 -12.51 1.76
CA ILE A 82 -5.55 -11.83 1.31
C ILE A 82 -5.70 -10.32 1.49
N ARG A 83 -4.97 -9.79 2.48
CA ARG A 83 -5.03 -8.39 2.89
C ARG A 83 -4.39 -7.43 1.88
N LEU A 84 -3.34 -7.87 1.19
CA LEU A 84 -2.56 -7.12 0.20
C LEU A 84 -1.73 -8.10 -0.64
N ALA A 85 -1.66 -7.91 -1.95
CA ALA A 85 -0.59 -8.41 -2.80
C ALA A 85 0.35 -7.25 -3.14
N VAL A 86 1.66 -7.48 -3.02
CA VAL A 86 2.71 -6.61 -3.57
C VAL A 86 3.44 -7.41 -4.62
N VAL A 87 3.56 -6.86 -5.82
CA VAL A 87 4.24 -7.45 -6.97
C VAL A 87 5.48 -6.60 -7.26
N VAL A 88 6.65 -7.24 -7.35
CA VAL A 88 7.94 -6.57 -7.60
C VAL A 88 8.53 -7.15 -8.87
N ASN A 89 8.91 -6.30 -9.82
CA ASN A 89 9.59 -6.68 -11.06
C ASN A 89 10.27 -5.45 -11.68
N ARG A 90 11.33 -5.62 -12.47
CA ARG A 90 12.08 -4.50 -13.10
C ARG A 90 12.51 -3.44 -12.08
N VAL A 91 13.40 -3.83 -11.17
CA VAL A 91 13.85 -3.00 -10.04
C VAL A 91 15.37 -2.96 -9.82
N CYS A 92 16.16 -3.36 -10.82
CA CYS A 92 17.62 -3.31 -10.75
C CYS A 92 18.25 -2.07 -11.42
N ASP A 93 17.51 -1.17 -12.08
CA ASP A 93 18.10 -0.05 -12.82
C ASP A 93 19.02 0.82 -11.92
N PRO A 94 20.27 1.12 -12.28
CA PRO A 94 21.10 2.12 -11.62
C PRO A 94 20.45 3.52 -11.49
N ASP A 95 19.62 3.94 -12.45
CA ASP A 95 18.81 5.18 -12.42
C ASP A 95 17.36 4.88 -12.00
N LEU A 96 17.19 4.01 -11.00
CA LEU A 96 15.89 3.50 -10.53
C LEU A 96 14.88 4.62 -10.29
N GLN A 97 13.75 4.58 -10.99
CA GLN A 97 12.58 5.41 -10.75
C GLN A 97 11.31 4.55 -10.75
N VAL A 98 10.95 4.06 -9.57
CA VAL A 98 9.74 3.24 -9.40
C VAL A 98 8.51 4.05 -9.80
N THR A 99 7.73 3.50 -10.73
CA THR A 99 6.64 4.18 -11.41
C THR A 99 5.36 4.15 -10.58
N ARG A 100 4.64 5.28 -10.53
CA ARG A 100 3.38 5.40 -9.77
C ARG A 100 2.21 4.80 -10.56
N ASP A 101 2.11 3.48 -10.54
CA ASP A 101 1.05 2.75 -11.25
C ASP A 101 -0.37 3.17 -10.82
N LEU A 102 -1.19 3.57 -11.78
CA LEU A 102 -2.60 3.95 -11.65
C LEU A 102 -3.49 2.79 -11.20
N VAL A 103 -3.19 1.56 -11.64
CA VAL A 103 -4.02 0.36 -11.40
C VAL A 103 -3.89 -0.12 -9.95
N SER A 104 -2.71 0.06 -9.37
CA SER A 104 -2.37 -0.26 -7.99
C SER A 104 -3.29 0.42 -6.97
N HIS A 105 -3.60 -0.30 -5.90
CA HIS A 105 -4.49 0.13 -4.83
C HIS A 105 -3.96 1.41 -4.16
N ARG A 106 -4.51 2.55 -4.60
CA ARG A 106 -4.07 3.92 -4.28
C ARG A 106 -3.54 4.09 -2.87
N ILE A 107 -4.34 3.73 -1.85
CA ILE A 107 -3.95 3.95 -0.44
C ILE A 107 -2.62 3.25 -0.11
N TYR A 108 -2.44 2.00 -0.54
CA TYR A 108 -1.24 1.22 -0.19
C TYR A 108 -0.04 1.62 -1.05
N ARG A 109 -0.24 1.95 -2.33
CA ARG A 109 0.78 2.55 -3.19
C ARG A 109 1.35 3.81 -2.53
N GLU A 110 0.51 4.78 -2.13
CA GLU A 110 1.01 6.00 -1.49
C GLU A 110 1.74 5.74 -0.15
N GLU A 111 1.47 4.62 0.56
CA GLU A 111 2.25 4.30 1.78
C GLU A 111 3.69 3.84 1.46
N PHE A 112 3.96 3.22 0.29
CA PHE A 112 5.33 2.90 -0.15
C PHE A 112 6.13 4.16 -0.52
N TRP A 113 5.50 5.14 -1.18
CA TRP A 113 6.14 6.45 -1.43
C TRP A 113 6.37 7.23 -0.13
N ARG A 114 5.45 7.13 0.84
CA ARG A 114 5.67 7.65 2.19
C ARG A 114 6.76 6.88 2.94
N ALA A 115 6.90 5.58 2.73
CA ALA A 115 7.97 4.75 3.31
C ALA A 115 9.32 5.19 2.81
N ALA A 116 9.53 5.22 1.49
CA ALA A 116 10.75 5.70 0.86
C ALA A 116 11.18 7.07 1.40
N SER A 117 10.24 8.01 1.43
CA SER A 117 10.47 9.36 1.97
C SER A 117 10.75 9.43 3.48
N ARG A 118 10.39 8.42 4.29
CA ARG A 118 10.83 8.33 5.70
C ARG A 118 12.26 7.84 5.84
N ILE A 119 12.73 7.00 4.92
CA ILE A 119 14.06 6.36 4.97
C ILE A 119 15.09 6.98 4.01
N GLY A 120 14.77 8.12 3.39
CA GLY A 120 15.68 8.87 2.52
C GLY A 120 15.65 8.50 1.03
N GLU A 121 14.90 7.47 0.65
CA GLU A 121 14.89 6.87 -0.69
C GLU A 121 13.93 7.59 -1.66
N SER A 122 13.77 8.92 -1.54
CA SER A 122 12.73 9.66 -2.29
C SER A 122 13.00 9.75 -3.79
N ASP A 123 14.27 9.65 -4.18
CA ASP A 123 14.70 9.77 -5.58
C ASP A 123 14.23 8.54 -6.37
N ALA A 124 14.39 7.34 -5.80
CA ALA A 124 13.87 6.09 -6.35
C ALA A 124 12.34 5.94 -6.30
N PHE A 125 11.66 6.77 -5.49
CA PHE A 125 10.20 6.76 -5.33
C PHE A 125 9.65 8.20 -5.45
N PRO A 126 9.69 8.79 -6.66
CA PRO A 126 9.39 10.21 -6.85
C PRO A 126 7.91 10.50 -6.58
N ARG A 127 7.63 11.29 -5.52
CA ARG A 127 6.25 11.65 -5.11
C ARG A 127 5.49 12.50 -6.12
N HIS A 128 6.21 13.21 -6.98
CA HIS A 128 5.68 14.13 -7.98
C HIS A 128 5.86 13.64 -9.41
N GLY A 129 6.41 12.43 -9.59
CA GLY A 129 6.47 11.76 -10.89
C GLY A 129 5.07 11.45 -11.44
N GLU A 130 5.02 11.22 -12.75
CA GLU A 130 3.80 10.91 -13.48
C GLU A 130 3.12 9.63 -12.96
N ILE A 131 1.81 9.54 -13.22
CA ILE A 131 1.00 8.37 -12.87
C ILE A 131 0.68 7.63 -14.17
N GLU A 132 1.28 6.46 -14.34
CA GLU A 132 1.21 5.65 -15.56
C GLU A 132 0.30 4.43 -15.36
N THR A 133 -0.15 3.79 -16.45
CA THR A 133 -0.79 2.47 -16.37
C THR A 133 0.27 1.40 -16.66
N VAL A 134 0.89 0.87 -15.61
CA VAL A 134 2.00 -0.08 -15.76
C VAL A 134 1.50 -1.39 -16.37
N GLN A 135 2.26 -1.92 -17.33
CA GLN A 135 2.08 -3.28 -17.85
C GLN A 135 2.99 -4.23 -17.09
N GLY A 136 2.44 -5.34 -16.59
CA GLY A 136 3.22 -6.30 -15.79
C GLY A 136 2.36 -7.24 -14.93
N PRO A 137 2.98 -8.18 -14.21
CA PRO A 137 2.32 -9.34 -13.60
C PRO A 137 1.17 -9.03 -12.64
N HIS A 138 1.19 -7.83 -12.01
CA HIS A 138 0.10 -7.38 -11.15
C HIS A 138 -1.26 -7.31 -11.88
N ARG A 139 -1.27 -7.17 -13.21
CA ARG A 139 -2.49 -7.12 -14.02
C ARG A 139 -3.26 -8.42 -14.00
N GLY A 140 -2.61 -9.59 -13.93
CA GLY A 140 -3.28 -10.88 -13.77
C GLY A 140 -4.07 -10.96 -12.45
N PHE A 141 -3.50 -10.44 -11.35
CA PHE A 141 -4.19 -10.35 -10.06
C PHE A 141 -5.45 -9.47 -10.14
N VAL A 142 -5.36 -8.33 -10.84
CA VAL A 142 -6.47 -7.38 -10.98
C VAL A 142 -7.55 -7.89 -11.95
N LYS A 143 -7.16 -8.47 -13.11
CA LYS A 143 -8.06 -9.18 -14.04
C LYS A 143 -8.87 -10.27 -13.30
N ALA A 144 -8.22 -11.00 -12.39
CA ALA A 144 -8.84 -12.03 -11.55
C ALA A 144 -9.61 -11.50 -10.31
N GLY A 145 -9.88 -10.18 -10.24
CA GLY A 145 -10.78 -9.58 -9.24
C GLY A 145 -10.13 -9.14 -7.93
N MET A 146 -8.80 -9.27 -7.77
CA MET A 146 -8.11 -8.85 -6.57
C MET A 146 -7.96 -7.31 -6.53
N ARG A 147 -8.62 -6.66 -5.56
CA ARG A 147 -8.66 -5.18 -5.46
C ARG A 147 -7.47 -4.56 -4.71
N ARG A 148 -6.78 -5.32 -3.85
CA ARG A 148 -5.71 -4.84 -2.97
C ARG A 148 -4.35 -5.33 -3.50
N VAL A 149 -3.95 -4.82 -4.66
CA VAL A 149 -2.69 -5.15 -5.34
C VAL A 149 -1.86 -3.88 -5.46
N VAL A 150 -0.55 -3.96 -5.29
CA VAL A 150 0.40 -2.87 -5.59
C VAL A 150 1.54 -3.42 -6.44
N ALA A 151 1.91 -2.73 -7.51
CA ALA A 151 3.11 -2.95 -8.28
C ALA A 151 4.23 -2.01 -7.80
N LEU A 152 5.43 -2.57 -7.64
CA LEU A 152 6.68 -1.83 -7.49
C LEU A 152 7.54 -2.20 -8.69
N MET A 153 7.54 -1.34 -9.71
CA MET A 153 8.21 -1.57 -10.99
C MET A 153 8.77 -0.25 -11.54
N ASP A 154 9.95 -0.32 -12.13
CA ASP A 154 10.45 0.69 -13.06
C ASP A 154 9.90 0.42 -14.47
N THR A 155 9.63 1.48 -15.23
CA THR A 155 9.18 1.40 -16.64
C THR A 155 10.21 1.90 -17.64
N ARG A 156 11.38 2.40 -17.22
CA ARG A 156 12.35 3.13 -18.06
C ARG A 156 13.78 2.55 -18.00
N PHE A 157 13.94 1.24 -18.17
CA PHE A 157 15.23 0.58 -17.93
C PHE A 157 16.35 1.09 -18.86
N GLY A 158 17.36 1.75 -18.28
CA GLY A 158 18.44 2.43 -19.01
C GLY A 158 18.14 3.89 -19.36
N ALA A 159 17.17 4.50 -18.68
CA ALA A 159 16.62 5.82 -18.92
C ALA A 159 15.87 6.00 -20.26
N GLY A 160 15.28 7.19 -20.44
CA GLY A 160 14.45 7.55 -21.58
C GLY A 160 12.96 7.35 -21.34
N GLU A 161 12.19 7.25 -22.44
CA GLU A 161 10.77 6.91 -22.37
C GLU A 161 10.56 5.40 -22.18
N PRO A 162 9.46 4.96 -21.54
CA PRO A 162 9.15 3.55 -21.41
C PRO A 162 9.15 2.81 -22.78
N PRO A 163 9.79 1.62 -22.88
CA PRO A 163 10.25 0.77 -21.79
C PRO A 163 11.69 1.04 -21.28
N GLY A 164 12.36 2.07 -21.79
CA GLY A 164 13.81 2.30 -21.65
C GLY A 164 14.64 1.59 -22.72
N ILE A 165 15.92 1.95 -22.83
CA ILE A 165 16.81 1.46 -23.91
C ILE A 165 17.31 0.02 -23.74
N TYR A 166 17.33 -0.53 -22.52
CA TYR A 166 17.82 -1.89 -22.26
C TYR A 166 16.70 -2.93 -22.19
N ALA A 167 15.47 -2.53 -21.85
CA ALA A 167 14.35 -3.43 -21.67
C ALA A 167 14.01 -4.22 -22.96
N GLY A 168 13.99 -5.55 -22.86
CA GLY A 168 13.67 -6.42 -24.00
C GLY A 168 14.79 -6.51 -25.05
N THR A 169 16.04 -6.20 -24.68
CA THR A 169 17.24 -6.33 -25.53
C THR A 169 18.25 -7.29 -24.88
N GLU A 170 19.33 -7.62 -25.57
CA GLU A 170 20.47 -8.34 -25.00
C GLU A 170 21.11 -7.64 -23.78
N HIS A 171 20.87 -6.34 -23.60
CA HIS A 171 21.32 -5.54 -22.47
C HIS A 171 20.42 -5.63 -21.22
N ASP A 172 19.38 -6.46 -21.23
CA ASP A 172 18.68 -6.87 -20.01
C ASP A 172 19.50 -7.93 -19.25
N ASP A 173 20.70 -7.51 -18.85
CA ASP A 173 21.79 -8.30 -18.30
C ASP A 173 22.23 -7.80 -16.90
N LEU A 174 23.20 -8.48 -16.30
CA LEU A 174 23.71 -8.12 -14.97
C LEU A 174 24.68 -6.93 -14.96
N GLU A 175 25.24 -6.54 -16.11
CA GLU A 175 26.17 -5.39 -16.18
C GLU A 175 25.41 -4.06 -16.06
N HIS A 176 24.14 -4.06 -16.50
CA HIS A 176 23.21 -2.93 -16.38
C HIS A 176 22.37 -2.96 -15.09
N CYS A 177 22.66 -3.85 -14.13
CA CYS A 177 21.96 -3.92 -12.84
C CYS A 177 22.75 -3.32 -11.67
N SER A 178 22.06 -2.61 -10.79
CA SER A 178 22.55 -2.02 -9.53
C SER A 178 22.09 -2.81 -8.30
N ALA A 179 23.05 -3.22 -7.47
CA ALA A 179 22.76 -3.84 -6.18
C ALA A 179 22.13 -2.84 -5.18
N ASP A 180 22.46 -1.56 -5.28
CA ASP A 180 21.90 -0.51 -4.41
C ASP A 180 20.41 -0.30 -4.71
N SER A 181 20.00 -0.36 -5.98
CA SER A 181 18.60 -0.25 -6.41
C SER A 181 17.75 -1.40 -5.88
N LEU A 182 18.26 -2.65 -5.98
CA LEU A 182 17.62 -3.82 -5.36
C LEU A 182 17.48 -3.65 -3.85
N ALA A 183 18.53 -3.14 -3.19
CA ALA A 183 18.54 -2.91 -1.75
C ALA A 183 17.57 -1.79 -1.33
N THR A 184 17.47 -0.70 -2.10
CA THR A 184 16.50 0.39 -1.92
C THR A 184 15.07 -0.14 -2.02
N VAL A 185 14.70 -0.88 -3.08
CA VAL A 185 13.36 -1.47 -3.19
C VAL A 185 13.08 -2.45 -2.05
N GLY A 186 14.06 -3.25 -1.64
CA GLY A 186 13.97 -4.11 -0.45
C GLY A 186 13.64 -3.32 0.82
N ARG A 187 14.43 -2.27 1.14
CA ARG A 187 14.23 -1.40 2.31
C ARG A 187 12.85 -0.73 2.29
N VAL A 188 12.46 -0.13 1.16
CA VAL A 188 11.16 0.55 1.00
C VAL A 188 10.00 -0.44 1.12
N THR A 189 10.11 -1.63 0.52
CA THR A 189 9.08 -2.67 0.62
C THR A 189 8.88 -3.10 2.07
N LEU A 190 9.98 -3.32 2.82
CA LEU A 190 9.92 -3.74 4.22
C LEU A 190 9.28 -2.66 5.11
N GLU A 191 9.69 -1.40 4.98
CA GLU A 191 9.14 -0.26 5.74
C GLU A 191 7.66 -0.01 5.41
N GLY A 192 7.30 -0.08 4.12
CA GLY A 192 5.91 0.04 3.67
C GLY A 192 5.02 -1.07 4.25
N LEU A 193 5.50 -2.32 4.23
CA LEU A 193 4.78 -3.46 4.81
C LEU A 193 4.62 -3.36 6.33
N HIS A 194 5.61 -2.85 7.06
CA HIS A 194 5.49 -2.61 8.50
C HIS A 194 4.35 -1.63 8.80
N VAL A 195 4.34 -0.45 8.18
CA VAL A 195 3.29 0.56 8.41
C VAL A 195 1.91 0.09 7.93
N ILE A 196 1.83 -0.60 6.80
CA ILE A 196 0.57 -1.20 6.32
C ILE A 196 0.08 -2.26 7.32
N SER A 197 0.96 -3.13 7.83
CA SER A 197 0.58 -4.17 8.80
C SER A 197 0.00 -3.56 10.10
N GLN A 198 0.64 -2.55 10.66
CA GLN A 198 0.14 -1.82 11.85
C GLN A 198 -1.23 -1.16 11.61
N ARG A 199 -1.47 -0.67 10.40
CA ARG A 199 -2.78 -0.14 9.98
C ARG A 199 -3.83 -1.24 9.89
N LEU A 200 -3.49 -2.38 9.28
CA LEU A 200 -4.39 -3.53 9.16
C LEU A 200 -4.72 -4.12 10.55
N THR A 201 -3.76 -4.27 11.45
CA THR A 201 -3.98 -4.85 12.80
C THR A 201 -4.92 -3.99 13.65
N ARG A 202 -4.87 -2.66 13.48
CA ARG A 202 -5.87 -1.76 14.09
C ARG A 202 -7.26 -1.99 13.51
N ILE A 203 -7.40 -2.07 12.18
CA ILE A 203 -8.68 -2.34 11.51
C ILE A 203 -9.27 -3.67 11.98
N ASP A 204 -8.47 -4.72 12.07
CA ASP A 204 -8.93 -6.05 12.47
C ASP A 204 -9.39 -6.07 13.93
N ARG A 205 -8.63 -5.45 14.85
CA ARG A 205 -9.07 -5.28 16.25
C ARG A 205 -10.41 -4.55 16.36
N PHE A 206 -10.65 -3.51 15.57
CA PHE A 206 -11.96 -2.83 15.56
C PHE A 206 -13.08 -3.69 14.97
N SER A 207 -12.78 -4.60 14.03
CA SER A 207 -13.75 -5.52 13.45
C SER A 207 -14.08 -6.73 14.34
N GLU A 208 -13.18 -7.08 15.27
CA GLU A 208 -13.34 -8.18 16.23
C GLU A 208 -13.87 -7.71 17.61
N SER A 209 -13.84 -6.41 17.89
CA SER A 209 -14.38 -5.85 19.13
C SER A 209 -15.92 -5.91 19.12
N PRO A 210 -16.58 -6.54 20.10
CA PRO A 210 -18.03 -6.46 20.21
C PRO A 210 -18.45 -5.00 20.37
N VAL A 211 -19.47 -4.57 19.63
CA VAL A 211 -20.09 -3.26 19.88
C VAL A 211 -20.93 -3.38 21.15
N GLU A 212 -20.33 -3.06 22.30
CA GLU A 212 -21.07 -2.72 23.52
C GLU A 212 -21.94 -1.49 23.25
N GLY A 213 -23.14 -1.71 22.72
CA GLY A 213 -24.01 -0.63 22.24
C GLY A 213 -25.16 -1.03 21.32
N SER A 214 -25.20 -2.25 20.76
CA SER A 214 -26.40 -2.73 20.05
C SER A 214 -27.47 -3.24 21.02
N ALA A 215 -27.99 -2.35 21.88
CA ALA A 215 -29.30 -2.57 22.47
C ALA A 215 -30.33 -2.66 21.32
N SER A 216 -31.15 -3.70 21.32
CA SER A 216 -31.97 -4.07 20.16
C SER A 216 -32.85 -2.92 19.65
N ILE A 217 -32.81 -2.68 18.34
CA ILE A 217 -33.72 -1.74 17.64
C ILE A 217 -35.17 -2.29 17.60
N ASP A 218 -35.43 -3.48 18.17
CA ASP A 218 -36.76 -4.07 18.34
C ASP A 218 -37.70 -3.28 19.27
N HIS A 219 -37.18 -2.37 20.13
CA HIS A 219 -38.03 -1.56 21.01
C HIS A 219 -38.58 -0.27 20.40
N LEU A 220 -38.22 0.08 19.16
CA LEU A 220 -38.71 1.27 18.45
C LEU A 220 -39.82 0.98 17.42
N ILE A 221 -40.31 -0.26 17.34
CA ILE A 221 -41.52 -0.61 16.60
C ILE A 221 -42.53 -1.21 17.59
N ARG A 222 -43.19 -0.34 18.37
CA ARG A 222 -44.47 -0.66 19.01
C ARG A 222 -45.60 -0.02 18.22
N ASP A 223 -46.56 -0.86 17.86
CA ASP A 223 -47.79 -0.50 17.16
C ASP A 223 -48.65 0.43 18.05
N PRO A 224 -49.17 1.58 17.55
CA PRO A 224 -50.00 2.49 18.34
C PRO A 224 -51.43 1.99 18.62
N SER A 225 -51.82 0.80 18.16
CA SER A 225 -53.23 0.36 18.13
C SER A 225 -53.74 -0.42 19.35
N GLN A 226 -52.93 -0.61 20.39
CA GLN A 226 -53.39 -1.19 21.67
C GLN A 226 -52.93 -0.36 22.86
N ASP A 227 -53.88 0.33 23.48
CA ASP A 227 -54.09 0.42 24.94
C ASP A 227 -55.30 1.33 25.21
N ASP A 228 -56.50 0.74 25.33
CA ASP A 228 -57.65 1.38 25.97
C ASP A 228 -58.04 0.55 27.20
N GLU A 229 -57.65 1.03 28.38
CA GLU A 229 -58.47 1.02 29.60
C GLU A 229 -57.68 1.67 30.76
N THR A 230 -58.17 2.82 31.24
CA THR A 230 -57.73 3.39 32.53
C THR A 230 -58.58 2.84 33.67
N PRO A 231 -58.03 2.75 34.89
CA PRO A 231 -58.55 3.69 35.91
C PRO A 231 -57.46 4.34 36.80
N ARG A 232 -57.86 5.44 37.44
CA ARG A 232 -57.03 6.36 38.25
C ARG A 232 -56.84 5.93 39.71
N ALA A 233 -55.65 6.18 40.27
CA ALA A 233 -55.35 6.74 41.61
C ALA A 233 -53.81 6.90 41.76
N GLY A 234 -53.20 7.85 42.48
CA GLY A 234 -53.67 9.05 43.17
C GLY A 234 -52.53 9.66 44.04
N GLY A 235 -52.42 10.99 44.11
CA GLY A 235 -51.42 11.73 44.92
C GLY A 235 -49.97 11.75 44.37
N GLU A 236 -49.09 12.69 44.71
CA GLU A 236 -49.26 14.02 45.34
C GLU A 236 -47.99 14.88 45.06
N MET A 237 -48.14 16.21 45.00
CA MET A 237 -47.07 17.24 44.91
C MET A 237 -47.24 18.15 46.15
N PRO A 238 -46.24 18.91 46.71
CA PRO A 238 -45.25 19.75 46.01
C PRO A 238 -43.92 19.90 46.85
N PRO A 239 -43.19 21.05 46.96
CA PRO A 239 -42.99 22.23 46.10
C PRO A 239 -41.50 22.54 45.78
N ALA A 240 -41.25 23.63 45.04
CA ALA A 240 -39.93 24.19 44.72
C ALA A 240 -39.54 25.42 45.57
N GLY A 241 -38.26 25.81 45.53
CA GLY A 241 -37.76 27.14 45.95
C GLY A 241 -36.27 27.18 46.30
N GLY A 242 -35.50 28.19 45.85
CA GLY A 242 -34.13 28.45 46.33
C GLY A 242 -33.19 29.23 45.40
N GLU A 243 -32.77 30.42 45.84
CA GLU A 243 -32.12 31.50 45.04
C GLU A 243 -31.14 32.30 45.95
N VAL A 244 -30.06 33.01 45.52
CA VAL A 244 -29.44 33.22 44.18
C VAL A 244 -28.00 33.81 44.33
N VAL A 245 -27.09 33.56 43.35
CA VAL A 245 -25.86 34.38 43.01
C VAL A 245 -24.60 34.34 43.94
N PRO A 246 -23.38 34.70 43.43
CA PRO A 246 -22.06 34.35 44.02
C PRO A 246 -21.14 35.58 44.29
N PRO A 247 -19.82 35.37 44.49
CA PRO A 247 -18.74 36.28 44.05
C PRO A 247 -17.76 35.57 43.05
N GLY A 248 -16.87 36.24 42.29
CA GLY A 248 -16.52 37.66 42.19
C GLY A 248 -15.01 37.89 42.28
N GLY A 249 -14.40 38.56 41.28
CA GLY A 249 -12.96 38.90 41.19
C GLY A 249 -12.17 37.96 40.26
N ASP A 250 -11.74 38.33 39.05
CA ASP A 250 -10.77 39.39 38.64
C ASP A 250 -9.31 39.07 38.99
N ASP A 251 -8.49 38.83 37.97
CA ASP A 251 -7.34 39.69 37.68
C ASP A 251 -6.84 39.53 36.24
N ALA A 252 -6.29 40.61 35.67
CA ALA A 252 -5.82 40.71 34.28
C ALA A 252 -4.29 40.99 34.21
N VAL A 253 -3.82 41.57 33.10
CA VAL A 253 -2.41 41.95 32.78
C VAL A 253 -1.56 40.76 32.28
N SER A 254 -1.29 40.57 30.98
CA SER A 254 -0.73 41.44 29.91
C SER A 254 0.76 41.76 30.06
N GLN A 255 1.62 41.18 29.20
CA GLN A 255 2.80 41.80 28.56
C GLN A 255 3.57 40.77 27.69
N THR A 256 3.50 40.86 26.36
CA THR A 256 4.46 41.49 25.41
C THR A 256 5.59 40.58 24.91
N LEU A 257 5.58 40.36 23.58
CA LEU A 257 6.74 39.98 22.76
C LEU A 257 7.81 41.09 22.77
N PRO A 258 9.06 40.74 22.41
CA PRO A 258 9.71 41.51 21.35
C PRO A 258 10.22 40.64 20.20
N SER A 259 10.35 41.29 19.04
CA SER A 259 10.85 40.74 17.78
C SER A 259 12.27 41.21 17.48
N ALA A 260 13.06 40.34 16.84
CA ALA A 260 14.24 40.67 16.03
C ALA A 260 14.69 39.39 15.29
N SER A 261 15.44 39.39 14.19
CA SER A 261 15.62 40.29 13.03
C SER A 261 16.71 39.60 12.19
N SER A 262 16.46 39.44 10.89
CA SER A 262 17.44 39.34 9.78
C SER A 262 18.95 39.13 10.07
N ALA A 263 19.54 38.10 9.47
CA ALA A 263 20.78 38.24 8.68
C ALA A 263 21.02 37.02 7.77
N THR A 264 20.99 37.24 6.44
CA THR A 264 21.78 36.45 5.49
C THR A 264 23.18 37.06 5.37
N PRO A 265 24.15 36.32 4.84
CA PRO A 265 24.89 36.90 3.72
C PRO A 265 24.94 35.97 2.50
N ASP A 266 24.99 36.63 1.35
CA ASP A 266 25.24 36.09 0.02
C ASP A 266 26.77 36.04 -0.21
N VAL A 267 27.29 34.93 -0.74
CA VAL A 267 28.67 34.85 -1.28
C VAL A 267 28.64 33.97 -2.53
N THR A 268 29.12 34.55 -3.62
CA THR A 268 29.19 33.97 -4.96
C THR A 268 30.59 33.42 -5.29
N LEU A 269 30.60 32.42 -6.17
CA LEU A 269 31.66 32.08 -7.15
C LEU A 269 33.09 31.76 -6.64
N ASP A 270 33.51 30.51 -6.84
CA ASP A 270 34.34 30.12 -7.99
C ASP A 270 33.84 28.76 -8.55
#